data_AF-A0A9D6RWQ9-F1
#
_entry.id   AF-A0A9D6RWQ9-F1
#
_cell.length_a   1.000
_cell.length_b   1.000
_cell.length_c   1.000
_cell.angle_alpha   90.00
_cell.angle_beta   90.00
_cell.angle_gamma   90.00
#
_symmetry.space_group_name_H-M   'P 1'
#
loop_
_entity.id
_entity.type
_entity.pdbx_description
1 polymer ?
#
loop_
_entity_poly.entity_id
_entity_poly.type
_entity_poly.pdbx_seq_one_letter_code
_entity_poly.pdbx_strand_id
1 'polypeptide(L)'
;MTGALTGAIWRISRICPRAPSWMLTARYNSSPPICRMIGNTLDTVRRDCRVVMSSHQNADPSKFDDREWLTSLYAFDGRMIYALVHNEYQGHTHRGQCPSGDYGKCWVNSVTFAKSTDGGRTYSHAPAPNHLVASAPYKYEPDTGPWGIFSPSNIIYN
;
A
#
# COMPACT_ATOMS: atom_id res chain seq x y z
N MET A 1 36.56 -33.72 29.46
CA MET A 1 36.12 -33.60 28.06
C MET A 1 34.74 -32.98 28.09
N THR A 2 34.64 -31.73 27.68
CA THR A 2 33.47 -30.85 27.77
C THR A 2 32.47 -31.16 26.66
N GLY A 3 31.21 -31.42 27.04
CA GLY A 3 30.11 -31.62 26.10
C GLY A 3 29.57 -30.29 25.57
N ALA A 4 29.50 -30.15 24.24
CA ALA A 4 28.89 -29.01 23.57
C ALA A 4 27.43 -29.31 23.23
N LEU A 5 26.55 -28.44 23.72
CA LEU A 5 25.12 -28.39 23.42
C LEU A 5 24.91 -28.03 21.95
N THR A 6 24.24 -28.90 21.19
CA THR A 6 23.82 -28.63 19.82
C THR A 6 22.64 -27.67 19.82
N GLY A 7 22.84 -26.50 19.20
CA GLY A 7 21.86 -25.42 19.11
C GLY A 7 20.61 -25.81 18.31
N ALA A 8 19.46 -25.42 18.83
CA ALA A 8 18.17 -25.52 18.15
C ALA A 8 18.16 -24.65 16.88
N ILE A 9 18.08 -25.31 15.73
CA ILE A 9 17.83 -24.67 14.44
C ILE A 9 16.33 -24.30 14.42
N TRP A 10 16.03 -23.00 14.45
CA TRP A 10 14.70 -22.48 14.19
C TRP A 10 14.30 -22.79 12.74
N ARG A 11 13.50 -23.84 12.55
CA ARG A 11 12.78 -24.08 11.29
C ARG A 11 11.63 -23.08 11.20
N ILE A 12 11.81 -22.04 10.40
CA ILE A 12 10.67 -21.28 9.88
C ILE A 12 9.95 -22.23 8.92
N SER A 13 8.79 -22.70 9.34
CA SER A 13 7.87 -23.50 8.54
C SER A 13 7.60 -22.81 7.21
N ARG A 14 7.76 -23.54 6.11
CA ARG A 14 7.52 -23.07 4.74
C ARG A 14 6.07 -22.60 4.59
N ILE A 15 5.86 -21.30 4.63
CA ILE A 15 4.66 -20.69 4.08
C ILE A 15 4.95 -20.52 2.58
N CYS A 16 4.31 -21.36 1.75
CA CYS A 16 4.36 -21.38 0.28
C CYS A 16 5.59 -22.08 -0.39
N PRO A 17 5.45 -23.33 -0.87
CA PRO A 17 6.55 -24.09 -1.50
C PRO A 17 6.90 -23.71 -2.95
N ARG A 18 6.22 -22.72 -3.57
CA ARG A 18 6.40 -22.38 -5.00
C ARG A 18 6.27 -20.89 -5.36
N ALA A 19 6.51 -19.96 -4.44
CA ALA A 19 6.53 -18.54 -4.79
C ALA A 19 7.91 -18.16 -5.39
N PRO A 20 8.00 -17.74 -6.68
CA PRO A 20 9.22 -17.13 -7.17
C PRO A 20 9.30 -15.68 -6.67
N SER A 21 10.46 -15.34 -6.10
CA SER A 21 10.89 -14.00 -5.66
C SER A 21 9.98 -13.28 -4.66
N TRP A 22 10.45 -13.20 -3.42
CA TRP A 22 9.84 -12.44 -2.34
C TRP A 22 9.91 -10.94 -2.68
N MET A 23 8.77 -10.34 -2.99
CA MET A 23 8.66 -8.89 -3.14
C MET A 23 8.22 -8.29 -1.80
N LEU A 24 9.14 -7.69 -1.06
CA LEU A 24 8.77 -6.73 -0.02
C LEU A 24 8.62 -5.34 -0.66
N THR A 25 7.65 -4.54 -0.24
CA THR A 25 7.60 -3.11 -0.61
C THR A 25 7.84 -2.30 0.65
N ALA A 26 8.91 -1.50 0.66
CA ALA A 26 9.23 -0.61 1.77
C ALA A 26 8.57 0.76 1.54
N ARG A 27 7.73 1.20 2.48
CA ARG A 27 7.19 2.57 2.50
C ARG A 27 8.23 3.57 2.99
N TYR A 28 8.26 4.75 2.40
CA TYR A 28 8.77 5.96 3.04
C TYR A 28 7.70 7.05 2.92
N ASN A 29 7.41 7.70 4.04
CA ASN A 29 6.39 8.75 4.12
C ASN A 29 6.89 10.00 3.38
N SER A 30 6.00 10.66 2.63
CA SER A 30 6.24 11.84 1.78
C SER A 30 7.34 11.68 0.72
N SER A 31 6.93 11.27 -0.49
CA SER A 31 7.69 11.37 -1.76
C SER A 31 9.07 10.68 -1.79
N PRO A 32 9.08 9.35 -1.92
CA PRO A 32 9.61 8.71 -3.15
C PRO A 32 8.66 7.61 -3.70
N PRO A 33 8.87 7.13 -4.94
CA PRO A 33 8.11 5.99 -5.47
C PRO A 33 8.28 4.77 -4.57
N ILE A 34 7.21 3.97 -4.46
CA ILE A 34 7.25 2.70 -3.74
C ILE A 34 8.28 1.79 -4.42
N CYS A 35 9.35 1.49 -3.71
CA CYS A 35 10.38 0.61 -4.23
C CYS A 35 10.02 -0.84 -3.94
N ARG A 36 10.15 -1.66 -4.97
CA ARG A 36 10.11 -3.11 -4.87
C ARG A 36 11.43 -3.60 -4.29
N MET A 37 11.37 -4.57 -3.39
CA MET A 37 12.52 -5.29 -2.87
C MET A 37 12.55 -6.63 -3.61
N ILE A 38 13.49 -6.80 -4.54
CA ILE A 38 13.54 -7.96 -5.45
C ILE A 38 14.75 -8.81 -5.12
N GLY A 39 14.52 -10.08 -4.84
CA GLY A 39 15.58 -11.05 -4.56
C GLY A 39 15.02 -12.43 -4.31
N ASN A 40 15.91 -13.42 -4.22
CA ASN A 40 15.53 -14.79 -3.88
C ASN A 40 15.67 -15.05 -2.38
N THR A 41 16.50 -14.25 -1.70
CA THR A 41 16.75 -14.29 -0.26
C THR A 41 16.79 -12.87 0.29
N LEU A 42 16.68 -12.73 1.61
CA LEU A 42 16.82 -11.43 2.28
C LEU A 42 18.22 -10.84 2.12
N ASP A 43 19.26 -11.68 1.99
CA ASP A 43 20.65 -11.22 1.81
C ASP A 43 20.94 -10.72 0.38
N THR A 44 20.13 -11.12 -0.60
CA THR A 44 20.34 -10.80 -2.02
C THR A 44 19.35 -9.78 -2.56
N VAL A 45 18.42 -9.33 -1.71
CA VAL A 45 17.35 -8.42 -2.10
C VAL A 45 17.90 -7.04 -2.50
N ARG A 46 17.38 -6.49 -3.59
CA ARG A 46 17.76 -5.17 -4.11
C ARG A 46 16.54 -4.27 -4.23
N ARG A 47 16.74 -2.96 -4.08
CA ARG A 47 15.70 -1.96 -4.33
C ARG A 47 15.55 -1.71 -5.82
N ASP A 48 14.31 -1.78 -6.30
CA ASP A 48 13.89 -1.33 -7.61
C ASP A 48 12.82 -0.26 -7.44
N CYS A 49 13.21 0.99 -7.65
CA CYS A 49 12.39 2.17 -7.37
C CYS A 49 11.70 2.74 -8.61
N ARG A 50 11.49 1.92 -9.64
CA ARG A 50 10.59 2.30 -10.75
C ARG A 50 9.19 2.54 -10.21
N VAL A 51 8.49 3.52 -10.78
CA VAL A 51 7.08 3.79 -10.45
C VAL A 51 6.24 2.58 -10.87
N VAL A 52 5.62 1.93 -9.89
CA VAL A 52 4.76 0.75 -10.11
C VAL A 52 3.28 1.12 -10.17
N MET A 53 2.93 2.27 -9.60
CA MET A 53 1.58 2.85 -9.57
C MET A 53 1.74 4.36 -9.39
N SER A 54 1.05 5.14 -10.22
CA SER A 54 0.95 6.58 -10.07
C SER A 54 -0.37 6.91 -9.40
N SER A 55 -0.39 7.91 -8.53
CA SER A 55 -1.65 8.43 -7.99
C SER A 55 -2.37 9.28 -9.03
N HIS A 56 -3.70 9.18 -9.08
CA HIS A 56 -4.49 9.92 -10.07
C HIS A 56 -4.61 11.41 -9.74
N GLN A 57 -4.44 11.80 -8.47
CA GLN A 57 -4.52 13.20 -8.00
C GLN A 57 -5.88 13.83 -8.31
N ASN A 58 -6.95 13.07 -8.13
CA ASN A 58 -8.29 13.50 -8.44
C ASN A 58 -8.81 14.52 -7.42
N ALA A 59 -9.32 15.65 -7.92
CA ALA A 59 -9.90 16.69 -7.08
C ALA A 59 -11.32 16.34 -6.58
N ASP A 60 -11.93 15.25 -7.06
CA ASP A 60 -13.21 14.74 -6.55
C ASP A 60 -12.96 13.70 -5.43
N PRO A 61 -13.26 14.03 -4.16
CA PRO A 61 -13.00 13.14 -3.03
C PRO A 61 -13.81 11.83 -3.09
N SER A 62 -14.89 11.77 -3.88
CA SER A 62 -15.68 10.54 -4.06
C SER A 62 -14.99 9.48 -4.92
N LYS A 63 -13.83 9.82 -5.51
CA LYS A 63 -13.08 8.94 -6.41
C LYS A 63 -12.02 8.10 -5.69
N PHE A 64 -11.64 8.49 -4.47
CA PHE A 64 -10.70 7.74 -3.62
C PHE A 64 -9.34 7.42 -4.25
N ASP A 65 -8.85 8.30 -5.13
CA ASP A 65 -7.64 8.11 -5.95
C ASP A 65 -6.76 9.39 -6.04
N ASP A 66 -6.66 10.17 -4.95
CA ASP A 66 -5.88 11.41 -4.95
C ASP A 66 -4.38 11.16 -4.73
N ARG A 67 -3.97 10.88 -3.49
CA ARG A 67 -2.60 10.46 -3.17
C ARG A 67 -2.61 9.02 -2.69
N GLU A 68 -1.92 8.17 -3.41
CA GLU A 68 -2.07 6.72 -3.30
C GLU A 68 -0.73 6.04 -3.04
N TRP A 69 -0.70 5.17 -2.03
CA TRP A 69 0.47 4.35 -1.71
C TRP A 69 0.08 2.90 -1.49
N LEU A 70 0.72 1.95 -2.19
CA LEU A 70 0.63 0.51 -1.95
C LEU A 70 1.23 0.11 -0.59
N THR A 71 0.61 -0.86 0.06
CA THR A 71 0.87 -1.15 1.47
C THR A 71 0.90 -2.65 1.70
N SER A 72 -0.24 -3.25 2.00
CA SER A 72 -0.42 -4.63 2.41
C SER A 72 -0.55 -5.52 1.20
N LEU A 73 0.60 -5.98 0.72
CA LEU A 73 0.68 -6.87 -0.42
C LEU A 73 0.39 -8.32 -0.01
N TYR A 74 -0.38 -9.01 -0.85
CA TYR A 74 -0.57 -10.46 -0.77
C TYR A 74 -0.35 -11.08 -2.14
N ALA A 75 0.69 -11.91 -2.25
CA ALA A 75 1.01 -12.64 -3.47
C ALA A 75 0.36 -14.03 -3.42
N PHE A 76 -0.50 -14.33 -4.39
CA PHE A 76 -1.18 -15.63 -4.47
C PHE A 76 -0.28 -16.70 -5.10
N ASP A 77 0.32 -16.39 -6.25
CA ASP A 77 1.17 -17.30 -7.04
C ASP A 77 2.50 -16.64 -7.48
N GLY A 78 2.82 -15.46 -6.93
CA GLY A 78 3.97 -14.65 -7.30
C GLY A 78 3.80 -13.83 -8.60
N ARG A 79 2.69 -14.01 -9.33
CA ARG A 79 2.33 -13.21 -10.51
C ARG A 79 1.12 -12.32 -10.24
N MET A 80 0.10 -12.88 -9.61
CA MET A 80 -1.05 -12.16 -9.07
C MET A 80 -0.73 -11.66 -7.67
N ILE A 81 -0.71 -10.33 -7.52
CA ILE A 81 -0.48 -9.67 -6.25
C ILE A 81 -1.62 -8.72 -5.97
N TYR A 82 -2.27 -8.89 -4.83
CA TYR A 82 -3.28 -7.96 -4.31
C TYR A 82 -2.64 -6.98 -3.34
N ALA A 83 -3.18 -5.77 -3.27
CA ALA A 83 -2.66 -4.72 -2.43
C ALA A 83 -3.80 -3.93 -1.80
N LEU A 84 -3.68 -3.65 -0.51
CA LEU A 84 -4.38 -2.49 0.05
C LEU A 84 -3.58 -1.23 -0.23
N VAL A 85 -4.29 -0.18 -0.59
CA VAL A 85 -3.77 1.14 -0.90
C VAL A 85 -4.21 2.11 0.18
N HIS A 86 -3.24 2.84 0.71
CA HIS A 86 -3.48 4.02 1.52
C HIS A 86 -3.82 5.16 0.56
N ASN A 87 -5.04 5.67 0.64
CA ASN A 87 -5.48 6.82 -0.13
C ASN A 87 -5.68 8.02 0.80
N GLU A 88 -5.07 9.14 0.44
CA GLU A 88 -5.29 10.44 1.06
C GLU A 88 -5.91 11.39 0.06
N TYR A 89 -7.10 11.88 0.39
CA TYR A 89 -7.60 13.09 -0.21
C TYR A 89 -6.98 14.29 0.52
N GLN A 90 -6.24 15.11 -0.22
CA GLN A 90 -5.54 16.28 0.29
C GLN A 90 -6.19 17.54 -0.32
N GLY A 91 -7.34 17.95 0.20
CA GLY A 91 -8.13 19.07 -0.35
C GLY A 91 -7.34 20.37 -0.48
N HIS A 92 -6.34 20.62 0.36
CA HIS A 92 -5.46 21.80 0.24
C HIS A 92 -4.64 21.85 -1.06
N THR A 93 -4.41 20.72 -1.74
CA THR A 93 -3.73 20.69 -3.05
C THR A 93 -4.67 20.95 -4.22
N HIS A 94 -5.99 20.98 -3.98
CA HIS A 94 -7.02 21.13 -5.01
C HIS A 94 -7.72 22.47 -4.88
N ARG A 95 -7.68 23.28 -5.94
CA ARG A 95 -8.25 24.63 -5.92
C ARG A 95 -9.74 24.59 -5.57
N GLY A 96 -10.13 25.35 -4.55
CA GLY A 96 -11.52 25.48 -4.11
C GLY A 96 -12.03 24.35 -3.22
N GLN A 97 -11.20 23.33 -2.96
CA GLN A 97 -11.58 22.20 -2.10
C GLN A 97 -11.25 22.45 -0.62
N CYS A 98 -10.40 23.42 -0.31
CA CYS A 98 -10.02 23.77 1.05
C CYS A 98 -9.92 25.29 1.24
N PRO A 99 -10.97 25.96 1.76
CA PRO A 99 -10.98 27.40 1.96
C PRO A 99 -9.83 27.91 2.84
N SER A 100 -9.46 27.18 3.90
CA SER A 100 -8.33 27.58 4.75
C SER A 100 -6.96 27.40 4.09
N GLY A 101 -6.86 26.54 3.07
CA GLY A 101 -5.59 26.10 2.50
C GLY A 101 -4.73 25.23 3.44
N ASP A 102 -5.26 24.85 4.60
CA ASP A 102 -4.54 24.07 5.60
C ASP A 102 -4.55 22.57 5.24
N TYR A 103 -3.36 21.95 5.25
CA TYR A 103 -3.22 20.53 4.97
C TYR A 103 -4.04 19.67 5.94
N GLY A 104 -3.82 19.84 7.25
CA GLY A 104 -4.41 19.00 8.28
C GLY A 104 -5.94 19.10 8.29
N LYS A 105 -6.48 20.31 8.13
CA LYS A 105 -7.94 20.52 8.13
C LYS A 105 -8.64 20.00 6.88
N CYS A 106 -7.91 19.68 5.83
CA CYS A 106 -8.48 19.23 4.55
C CYS A 106 -7.97 17.85 4.13
N TRP A 107 -7.53 17.06 5.09
CA TRP A 107 -6.94 15.75 4.88
C TRP A 107 -7.88 14.62 5.31
N VAL A 108 -8.26 13.75 4.37
CA VAL A 108 -9.14 12.60 4.63
C VAL A 108 -8.52 11.32 4.13
N ASN A 109 -8.52 10.28 4.96
CA ASN A 109 -7.93 8.98 4.65
C ASN A 109 -8.98 7.91 4.36
N SER A 110 -8.63 7.02 3.44
CA SER A 110 -9.40 5.82 3.11
C SER A 110 -8.46 4.68 2.70
N VAL A 111 -8.99 3.46 2.74
CA VAL A 111 -8.30 2.26 2.27
C VAL A 111 -8.97 1.80 0.99
N THR A 112 -8.18 1.65 -0.07
CA THR A 112 -8.63 1.15 -1.37
C THR A 112 -7.86 -0.10 -1.78
N PHE A 113 -8.20 -0.66 -2.95
CA PHE A 113 -7.69 -1.94 -3.43
C PHE A 113 -7.05 -1.80 -4.81
N ALA A 114 -5.83 -2.32 -4.94
CA ALA A 114 -5.16 -2.46 -6.23
C ALA A 114 -4.69 -3.90 -6.44
N LYS A 115 -4.41 -4.24 -7.70
CA LYS A 115 -3.85 -5.53 -8.07
C LYS A 115 -2.76 -5.38 -9.12
N SER A 116 -1.86 -6.35 -9.12
CA SER A 116 -0.86 -6.59 -10.16
C SER A 116 -1.07 -7.98 -10.76
N THR A 117 -0.87 -8.09 -12.07
CA THR A 117 -0.95 -9.36 -12.82
C THR A 117 0.39 -9.73 -13.49
N ASP A 118 1.45 -8.97 -13.20
CA ASP A 118 2.76 -9.04 -13.82
C ASP A 118 3.90 -9.20 -12.80
N GLY A 119 3.59 -9.76 -11.62
CA GLY A 119 4.55 -9.98 -10.55
C GLY A 119 4.98 -8.67 -9.88
N GLY A 120 4.06 -7.72 -9.77
CA GLY A 120 4.27 -6.45 -9.09
C GLY A 120 5.10 -5.45 -9.87
N ARG A 121 5.22 -5.57 -11.20
CA ARG A 121 5.90 -4.56 -12.03
C ARG A 121 4.99 -3.36 -12.25
N THR A 122 3.69 -3.60 -12.38
CA THR A 122 2.66 -2.57 -12.45
C THR A 122 1.48 -2.94 -11.56
N TYR A 123 0.79 -1.92 -11.04
CA TYR A 123 -0.45 -2.05 -10.30
C TYR A 123 -1.52 -1.16 -10.90
N SER A 124 -2.76 -1.62 -10.77
CA SER A 124 -3.96 -0.88 -11.19
C SER A 124 -5.10 -1.18 -10.23
N HIS A 125 -6.04 -0.26 -10.11
CA HIS A 125 -7.31 -0.47 -9.42
C HIS A 125 -8.48 -0.21 -10.39
N ALA A 126 -9.67 -0.70 -10.02
CA ALA A 126 -10.90 -0.34 -10.73
C ALA A 126 -11.29 1.11 -10.39
N PRO A 127 -12.14 1.79 -11.18
CA PRO A 127 -12.71 3.09 -10.79
C PRO A 127 -13.53 3.00 -9.51
N ALA A 128 -13.74 4.13 -8.82
CA ALA A 128 -14.66 4.19 -7.68
C ALA A 128 -16.10 3.83 -8.10
N PRO A 129 -16.89 3.19 -7.22
CA PRO A 129 -16.53 2.76 -5.85
C PRO A 129 -15.90 1.35 -5.80
N ASN A 130 -15.67 0.69 -6.93
CA ASN A 130 -15.34 -0.74 -6.99
C ASN A 130 -13.95 -1.10 -6.42
N HIS A 131 -13.12 -0.11 -6.12
CA HIS A 131 -11.83 -0.30 -5.43
C HIS A 131 -11.85 0.21 -3.98
N LEU A 132 -12.95 0.75 -3.48
CA LEU A 132 -13.04 1.20 -2.09
C LEU A 132 -13.18 -0.01 -1.16
N VAL A 133 -12.30 -0.10 -0.17
CA VAL A 133 -12.32 -1.16 0.85
C VAL A 133 -12.90 -0.65 2.16
N ALA A 134 -12.42 0.51 2.63
CA ALA A 134 -12.90 1.12 3.86
C ALA A 134 -12.75 2.65 3.83
N SER A 135 -13.76 3.34 4.32
CA SER A 135 -13.73 4.80 4.58
C SER A 135 -14.66 5.12 5.75
N ALA A 136 -14.56 6.32 6.31
CA ALA A 136 -15.59 6.80 7.22
C ALA A 136 -16.91 7.01 6.45
N PRO A 137 -18.08 6.84 7.08
CA PRO A 137 -19.38 6.91 6.40
C PRO A 137 -19.84 8.35 6.08
N TYR A 138 -18.92 9.31 6.07
CA TYR A 138 -19.18 10.73 5.87
C TYR A 138 -18.53 11.21 4.58
N LYS A 139 -19.18 12.17 3.92
CA LYS A 139 -18.58 12.83 2.75
C LYS A 139 -17.50 13.80 3.22
N TYR A 140 -16.56 14.09 2.32
CA TYR A 140 -15.58 15.14 2.55
C TYR A 140 -16.28 16.48 2.81
N GLU A 141 -15.91 17.14 3.90
CA GLU A 141 -16.29 18.51 4.22
C GLU A 141 -15.02 19.33 4.43
N PRO A 142 -14.85 20.47 3.72
CA PRO A 142 -13.67 21.31 3.88
C PRO A 142 -13.48 21.77 5.32
N ASP A 143 -12.23 21.90 5.73
CA ASP A 143 -11.83 22.44 7.04
C ASP A 143 -12.26 21.62 8.28
N THR A 144 -12.62 20.34 8.10
CA THR A 144 -13.05 19.44 9.19
C THR A 144 -12.05 18.35 9.58
N GLY A 145 -10.95 18.22 8.82
CA GLY A 145 -9.92 17.21 8.98
C GLY A 145 -8.96 17.43 10.17
N PRO A 146 -8.06 16.46 10.41
CA PRO A 146 -7.92 15.22 9.65
C PRO A 146 -8.82 14.10 10.18
N TRP A 147 -9.38 13.27 9.31
CA TRP A 147 -10.19 12.10 9.71
C TRP A 147 -10.17 10.97 8.67
N GLY A 148 -10.76 9.82 9.02
CA GLY A 148 -10.88 8.66 8.14
C GLY A 148 -10.10 7.43 8.63
N ILE A 149 -9.79 6.53 7.71
CA ILE A 149 -9.07 5.27 7.99
C ILE A 149 -7.61 5.39 7.53
N PHE A 150 -6.71 5.68 8.48
CA PHE A 150 -5.31 6.07 8.20
C PHE A 150 -4.35 4.91 7.93
N SER A 151 -4.66 3.71 8.40
CA SER A 151 -3.73 2.58 8.28
C SER A 151 -4.47 1.37 7.72
N PRO A 152 -4.05 0.86 6.56
CA PRO A 152 -4.55 -0.41 6.07
C PRO A 152 -4.17 -1.57 7.01
N SER A 153 -5.02 -2.60 7.07
CA SER A 153 -4.74 -3.88 7.74
C SER A 153 -3.93 -4.81 6.83
N ASN A 154 -3.83 -6.11 7.14
CA ASN A 154 -3.23 -7.11 6.25
C ASN A 154 -4.30 -7.87 5.45
N ILE A 155 -3.94 -8.32 4.25
CA ILE A 155 -4.76 -9.26 3.47
C ILE A 155 -4.36 -10.69 3.89
N ILE A 156 -5.33 -11.48 4.33
CA ILE A 156 -5.16 -12.88 4.72
C ILE A 156 -6.11 -13.72 3.88
N TYR A 157 -5.61 -14.83 3.33
CA TYR A 157 -6.40 -15.83 2.60
C TYR A 157 -6.42 -17.13 3.39
N ASN A 158 -7.59 -17.76 3.51
CA ASN A 158 -7.83 -19.02 4.21
C ASN A 158 -8.02 -20.16 3.20
#